data_AF-A0A963DVT3-F1
#
_entry.id   AF-A0A963DVT3-F1
#
_cell.length_a   1.000
_cell.length_b   1.000
_cell.length_c   1.000
_cell.angle_alpha   90.00
_cell.angle_beta   90.00
_cell.angle_gamma   90.00
#
_symmetry.space_group_name_H-M   'P 1'
#
loop_
_entity.id
_entity.type
_entity.pdbx_description
1 polymer ?
#
loop_
_entity_poly.entity_id
_entity_poly.type
_entity_poly.pdbx_seq_one_letter_code
_entity_poly.pdbx_strand_id
1 'polypeptide(L)'
;MKRLSVLFAACALSACVGGLPKATQPEVYDFGLPTERLAGDAGWSNLTLEVRAPYWFDSLRIAYRLLYDDPMKLRSYADSRWAGEPGLLLSQRLRQQLGLLGGGGRPAAPGCVLRLELQEFSQTFATPMNSRAVLQGTAAVLDLGQEIIAEQPIAVAQPAASADASGGVRALVAASEELGRRLADWLRALEKSGRLRNCPSPSRD
;
A
#
# COMPACT_ATOMS: atom_id res chain seq x y z
N MET A 1 10.73 33.28 64.25
CA MET A 1 11.54 32.36 63.43
C MET A 1 10.83 31.06 62.99
N LYS A 2 9.81 30.55 63.69
CA LYS A 2 9.06 29.33 63.27
C LYS A 2 8.03 29.51 62.13
N ARG A 3 7.61 30.74 61.82
CA ARG A 3 6.63 31.01 60.75
C ARG A 3 7.23 31.12 59.34
N LEU A 4 8.54 31.38 59.22
CA LEU A 4 9.22 31.40 57.92
C LEU A 4 9.48 29.98 57.36
N SER A 5 9.67 28.99 58.23
CA SER A 5 9.93 27.60 57.82
C SER A 5 8.72 26.88 57.22
N VAL A 6 7.50 27.35 57.50
CA VAL A 6 6.25 26.76 56.96
C VAL A 6 5.96 27.29 55.55
N LEU A 7 6.38 28.52 55.23
CA LEU A 7 6.20 29.10 53.88
C LEU A 7 7.12 28.48 52.83
N PHE A 8 8.31 28.00 53.22
CA PHE A 8 9.24 27.38 52.28
C PHE A 8 8.83 25.95 51.88
N ALA A 9 8.11 25.23 52.75
CA ALA A 9 7.63 23.87 52.48
C ALA A 9 6.43 23.83 51.53
N ALA A 10 5.64 24.90 51.43
CA ALA A 10 4.47 24.97 50.55
C ALA A 10 4.84 25.26 49.07
N CYS A 11 5.98 25.90 48.81
CA CYS A 11 6.43 26.22 47.45
C CYS A 11 7.13 25.06 46.72
N ALA A 12 7.47 23.97 47.40
CA ALA A 12 8.18 22.83 46.80
C ALA A 12 7.24 21.80 46.12
N LEU A 13 5.92 21.93 46.25
CA LEU A 13 4.94 20.97 45.71
C LEU A 13 4.32 21.38 44.36
N SER A 14 4.63 22.57 43.82
CA SER A 14 4.07 23.04 42.54
C SER A 14 4.90 22.63 41.31
N ALA A 15 6.00 21.89 41.47
CA ALA A 15 6.91 21.56 40.37
C ALA A 15 6.55 20.29 39.57
N CYS A 16 5.49 19.54 39.93
CA CYS A 16 5.17 18.26 39.25
C CYS A 16 4.07 18.35 38.18
N VAL A 17 3.61 19.54 37.78
CA VAL A 17 2.57 19.73 36.73
C VAL A 17 3.17 20.40 35.48
N GLY A 18 4.39 20.02 35.11
CA GLY A 18 5.12 20.56 33.97
C GLY A 18 5.15 19.62 32.78
N GLY A 19 4.12 19.67 31.93
CA GLY A 19 4.21 19.31 30.51
C GLY A 19 4.28 17.82 30.17
N LEU A 20 3.13 17.15 30.12
CA LEU A 20 3.00 16.01 29.20
C LEU A 20 3.27 16.55 27.79
N PRO A 21 4.21 15.95 27.02
CA PRO A 21 4.43 16.37 25.64
C PRO A 21 3.09 16.27 24.91
N LYS A 22 2.65 17.39 24.33
CA LYS A 22 1.45 17.41 23.50
C LYS A 22 1.64 16.34 22.43
N ALA A 23 0.81 15.29 22.47
CA ALA A 23 0.87 14.23 21.49
C ALA A 23 0.62 14.85 20.11
N THR A 24 1.69 15.05 19.33
CA THR A 24 1.59 15.49 17.95
C THR A 24 0.81 14.43 17.20
N GLN A 25 -0.30 14.82 16.56
CA GLN A 25 -1.02 13.89 15.73
C GLN A 25 -0.12 13.51 14.55
N PRO A 26 0.08 12.20 14.28
CA PRO A 26 0.93 11.80 13.18
C PRO A 26 0.29 12.22 11.86
N GLU A 27 1.13 12.58 10.90
CA GLU A 27 0.73 12.88 9.54
C GLU A 27 0.07 11.64 8.92
N VAL A 28 -1.07 11.84 8.27
CA VAL A 28 -1.86 10.76 7.67
C VAL A 28 -1.77 10.86 6.16
N TYR A 29 -1.34 9.77 5.53
CA TYR A 29 -1.12 9.66 4.10
C TYR A 29 -2.08 8.65 3.47
N ASP A 30 -2.55 8.92 2.27
CA ASP A 30 -3.25 7.97 1.42
C ASP A 30 -2.62 7.95 0.02
N PHE A 31 -3.31 7.37 -0.97
CA PHE A 31 -2.84 7.34 -2.36
C PHE A 31 -3.21 8.59 -3.16
N GLY A 32 -3.81 9.60 -2.52
CA GLY A 32 -4.30 10.81 -3.15
C GLY A 32 -5.54 10.60 -4.01
N LEU A 33 -5.80 11.57 -4.89
CA LEU A 33 -6.97 11.58 -5.77
C LEU A 33 -7.03 10.33 -6.66
N PRO A 34 -8.25 9.90 -7.08
CA PRO A 34 -8.40 8.82 -8.04
C PRO A 34 -7.58 9.07 -9.31
N THR A 35 -6.94 8.01 -9.81
CA THR A 35 -6.12 8.05 -11.03
C THR A 35 -6.95 7.72 -12.27
N GLU A 36 -6.45 8.15 -13.42
CA GLU A 36 -6.99 7.76 -14.73
C GLU A 36 -6.93 6.25 -14.94
N ARG A 37 -7.90 5.73 -15.70
CA ARG A 37 -7.96 4.31 -16.07
C ARG A 37 -6.95 4.03 -17.19
N LEU A 38 -6.25 2.91 -17.06
CA LEU A 38 -5.35 2.36 -18.06
C LEU A 38 -6.05 1.37 -19.02
N ALA A 39 -7.23 0.89 -18.64
CA ALA A 39 -8.08 0.04 -19.46
C ALA A 39 -8.91 0.90 -20.45
N GLY A 40 -9.09 0.40 -21.68
CA GLY A 40 -10.00 1.00 -22.65
C GLY A 40 -11.48 0.79 -22.30
N ASP A 41 -12.38 1.13 -23.23
CA ASP A 41 -13.84 1.19 -23.00
C ASP A 41 -14.48 -0.13 -22.51
N ALA A 42 -13.85 -1.27 -22.80
CA ALA A 42 -14.26 -2.60 -22.35
C ALA A 42 -13.16 -3.23 -21.48
N GLY A 43 -12.88 -2.63 -20.31
CA GLY A 43 -11.88 -3.14 -19.36
C GLY A 43 -12.10 -4.61 -18.95
N TRP A 44 -11.25 -5.12 -18.07
CA TRP A 44 -11.27 -6.52 -17.61
C TRP A 44 -12.43 -6.84 -16.65
N SER A 45 -13.67 -6.54 -17.04
CA SER A 45 -14.89 -6.64 -16.23
C SER A 45 -15.20 -8.05 -15.72
N ASN A 46 -14.66 -9.08 -16.37
CA ASN A 46 -14.77 -10.48 -15.93
C ASN A 46 -13.71 -10.87 -14.88
N LEU A 47 -12.76 -9.98 -14.55
CA LEU A 47 -11.75 -10.20 -13.52
C LEU A 47 -12.17 -9.57 -12.19
N THR A 48 -11.90 -10.27 -11.10
CA THR A 48 -11.87 -9.69 -9.75
C THR A 48 -10.43 -9.53 -9.29
N LEU A 49 -10.11 -8.38 -8.69
CA LEU A 49 -8.81 -8.17 -8.03
C LEU A 49 -8.86 -8.67 -6.58
N GLU A 50 -7.94 -9.56 -6.24
CA GLU A 50 -7.64 -9.97 -4.87
C GLU A 50 -6.20 -9.54 -4.54
N VAL A 51 -6.01 -8.68 -3.54
CA VAL A 51 -4.66 -8.35 -3.03
C VAL A 51 -4.49 -9.02 -1.68
N ARG A 52 -3.47 -9.88 -1.58
CA ARG A 52 -3.06 -10.52 -0.34
C ARG A 52 -1.76 -9.89 0.13
N ALA A 53 -1.74 -9.50 1.39
CA ALA A 53 -0.55 -8.99 2.04
C ALA A 53 -0.24 -9.84 3.29
N PRO A 54 1.03 -9.93 3.71
CA PRO A 54 1.38 -10.61 4.95
C PRO A 54 0.81 -9.86 6.16
N TYR A 55 0.57 -10.57 7.26
CA TYR A 55 -0.09 -9.99 8.44
C TYR A 55 0.64 -8.79 9.05
N TRP A 56 1.96 -8.65 8.85
CA TRP A 56 2.70 -7.48 9.36
C TRP A 56 2.44 -6.20 8.55
N PHE A 57 1.74 -6.27 7.42
CA PHE A 57 1.20 -5.13 6.69
C PHE A 57 -0.22 -4.76 7.13
N ASP A 58 -0.85 -5.57 7.99
CA ASP A 58 -2.14 -5.27 8.62
C ASP A 58 -1.96 -4.24 9.75
N SER A 59 -1.52 -3.04 9.36
CA SER A 59 -1.39 -1.89 10.23
C SER A 59 -1.37 -0.60 9.42
N LEU A 60 -1.58 0.53 10.10
CA LEU A 60 -1.45 1.86 9.50
C LEU A 60 0.01 2.33 9.39
N ARG A 61 1.01 1.53 9.75
CA ARG A 61 2.41 1.98 9.79
C ARG A 61 2.99 2.11 8.39
N ILE A 62 3.72 3.20 8.16
CA ILE A 62 4.58 3.33 6.96
C ILE A 62 5.91 2.64 7.28
N ALA A 63 6.18 1.53 6.58
CA ALA A 63 7.33 0.69 6.84
C ALA A 63 8.58 1.15 6.09
N TYR A 64 9.75 0.99 6.72
CA TYR A 64 11.04 1.20 6.08
C TYR A 64 12.12 0.24 6.59
N ARG A 65 13.21 0.12 5.83
CA ARG A 65 14.42 -0.65 6.18
C ARG A 65 15.68 0.16 5.94
N LEU A 66 16.63 0.06 6.86
CA LEU A 66 17.95 0.68 6.75
C LEU A 66 18.94 -0.39 6.29
N LEU A 67 19.17 -0.50 4.98
CA LEU A 67 20.02 -1.56 4.42
C LEU A 67 21.49 -1.38 4.82
N TYR A 68 21.91 -0.15 5.11
CA TYR A 68 23.26 0.18 5.57
C TYR A 68 23.50 -0.08 7.06
N ASP A 69 22.45 -0.35 7.85
CA ASP A 69 22.52 -0.61 9.29
C ASP A 69 22.22 -2.08 9.56
N ASP A 70 20.95 -2.48 9.37
CA ASP A 70 20.51 -3.85 9.53
C ASP A 70 19.30 -4.10 8.62
N PRO A 71 19.48 -4.82 7.49
CA PRO A 71 18.41 -5.02 6.52
C PRO A 71 17.27 -5.90 7.06
N MET A 72 17.51 -6.67 8.13
CA MET A 72 16.50 -7.55 8.72
C MET A 72 15.50 -6.79 9.60
N LYS A 73 15.86 -5.58 10.06
CA LYS A 73 14.99 -4.74 10.89
C LYS A 73 13.96 -4.02 10.02
N LEU A 74 12.72 -4.49 10.08
CA LEU A 74 11.57 -3.71 9.62
C LEU A 74 11.25 -2.65 10.65
N ARG A 75 11.26 -1.39 10.23
CA ARG A 75 11.01 -0.22 11.07
C ARG A 75 9.77 0.51 10.57
N SER A 76 9.22 1.41 11.38
CA SER A 76 8.11 2.27 11.01
C SER A 76 8.35 3.71 11.43
N TYR A 77 7.84 4.66 10.65
CA TYR A 77 7.85 6.07 11.03
C TYR A 77 6.98 6.30 12.26
N ALA A 78 7.47 7.12 13.20
CA ALA A 78 6.77 7.41 14.45
C ALA A 78 5.64 8.43 14.25
N ASP A 79 5.91 9.46 13.46
CA ASP A 79 5.03 10.63 13.28
C ASP A 79 4.28 10.61 11.94
N SER A 80 4.23 9.47 11.27
CA SER A 80 3.55 9.32 9.98
C SER A 80 2.90 7.95 9.86
N ARG A 81 1.69 7.92 9.30
CA ARG A 81 0.92 6.69 9.10
C ARG A 81 0.09 6.75 7.82
N TRP A 82 -0.32 5.59 7.33
CA TRP A 82 -1.35 5.46 6.31
C TRP A 82 -2.75 5.74 6.87
N ALA A 83 -3.66 6.19 6.01
CA ALA A 83 -5.07 6.36 6.30
C ALA A 83 -5.83 5.03 6.42
N GLY A 84 -5.31 3.98 5.80
CA GLY A 84 -5.81 2.60 5.84
C GLY A 84 -4.68 1.61 5.64
N GLU A 85 -4.96 0.31 5.76
CA GLU A 85 -3.95 -0.72 5.52
C GLU A 85 -3.36 -0.59 4.10
N PRO A 86 -2.02 -0.65 3.94
CA PRO A 86 -1.36 -0.52 2.65
C PRO A 86 -1.90 -1.45 1.56
N GLY A 87 -2.25 -2.69 1.91
CA GLY A 87 -2.82 -3.66 0.97
C GLY A 87 -4.20 -3.24 0.44
N LEU A 88 -5.03 -2.63 1.29
CA LEU A 88 -6.35 -2.11 0.90
C LEU A 88 -6.21 -0.87 0.02
N LEU A 89 -5.32 0.06 0.38
CA LEU A 89 -5.05 1.26 -0.42
C LEU A 89 -4.51 0.89 -1.81
N LEU A 90 -3.60 -0.08 -1.88
CA LEU A 90 -3.09 -0.63 -3.14
C LEU A 90 -4.21 -1.28 -3.97
N SER A 91 -5.04 -2.12 -3.34
CA SER A 91 -6.18 -2.78 -3.99
C SER A 91 -7.14 -1.76 -4.60
N GLN A 92 -7.47 -0.69 -3.87
CA GLN A 92 -8.33 0.38 -4.38
C GLN A 92 -7.71 1.09 -5.58
N ARG A 93 -6.42 1.46 -5.50
CA ARG A 93 -5.69 2.10 -6.61
C ARG A 93 -5.66 1.23 -7.85
N LEU A 94 -5.35 -0.06 -7.71
CA LEU A 94 -5.30 -1.00 -8.83
C LEU A 94 -6.67 -1.22 -9.46
N ARG A 95 -7.74 -1.32 -8.66
CA ARG A 95 -9.12 -1.41 -9.19
C ARG A 95 -9.48 -0.17 -10.03
N GLN A 96 -9.08 1.02 -9.59
CA GLN A 96 -9.26 2.25 -10.36
C GLN A 96 -8.48 2.20 -11.68
N GLN A 97 -7.17 1.91 -11.65
CA GLN A 97 -6.32 1.87 -12.85
C GLN A 97 -6.77 0.81 -13.86
N LEU A 98 -7.15 -0.37 -13.39
CA LEU A 98 -7.51 -1.51 -14.24
C LEU A 98 -8.99 -1.48 -14.67
N GLY A 99 -9.79 -0.52 -14.19
CA GLY A 99 -11.22 -0.47 -14.50
C GLY A 99 -12.02 -1.63 -13.89
N LEU A 100 -11.55 -2.21 -12.79
CA LEU A 100 -12.19 -3.31 -12.05
C LEU A 100 -13.15 -2.81 -10.97
N LEU A 101 -13.59 -1.55 -11.10
CA LEU A 101 -14.61 -0.98 -10.25
C LEU A 101 -15.93 -1.64 -10.65
N GLY A 102 -16.56 -2.36 -9.74
CA GLY A 102 -17.86 -2.99 -9.98
C GLY A 102 -18.80 -1.94 -10.58
N GLY A 103 -19.21 -2.15 -11.82
CA GLY A 103 -20.18 -1.26 -12.47
C GLY A 103 -21.43 -1.19 -11.59
N GLY A 104 -22.08 -0.03 -11.54
CA GLY A 104 -23.33 0.18 -10.78
C GLY A 104 -24.55 -0.62 -11.29
N GLY A 105 -24.34 -1.71 -12.00
CA GLY A 105 -25.33 -2.72 -12.34
C GLY A 105 -24.82 -4.09 -11.88
N ARG A 106 -25.74 -5.02 -11.58
CA ARG A 106 -25.50 -6.36 -10.98
C ARG A 106 -24.07 -6.87 -11.20
N PRO A 107 -23.33 -7.24 -10.14
CA PRO A 107 -21.99 -7.78 -10.30
C PRO A 107 -22.04 -8.94 -11.29
N ALA A 108 -21.34 -8.77 -12.41
CA ALA A 108 -20.91 -9.89 -13.23
C ALA A 108 -20.32 -10.93 -12.28
N ALA A 109 -20.84 -12.17 -12.28
CA ALA A 109 -20.14 -13.24 -11.57
C ALA A 109 -18.70 -13.26 -12.13
N PRO A 110 -17.68 -13.04 -11.30
CA PRO A 110 -16.32 -12.89 -11.82
C PRO A 110 -15.88 -14.22 -12.41
N GLY A 111 -15.43 -14.21 -13.67
CA GLY A 111 -14.97 -15.39 -14.36
C GLY A 111 -13.58 -15.84 -13.90
N CYS A 112 -12.70 -14.89 -13.59
CA CYS A 112 -11.35 -15.17 -13.11
C CYS A 112 -10.94 -14.20 -11.99
N VAL A 113 -9.91 -14.59 -11.23
CA VAL A 113 -9.32 -13.77 -10.17
C VAL A 113 -7.93 -13.34 -10.58
N LEU A 114 -7.68 -12.04 -10.63
CA LEU A 114 -6.32 -11.49 -10.61
C LEU A 114 -5.90 -11.39 -9.14
N ARG A 115 -5.03 -12.30 -8.70
CA ARG A 115 -4.45 -12.30 -7.37
C ARG A 115 -3.09 -11.62 -7.40
N LEU A 116 -2.86 -10.70 -6.48
CA LEU A 116 -1.55 -10.14 -6.18
C LEU A 116 -1.15 -10.56 -4.76
N GLU A 117 -0.09 -11.37 -4.66
CA GLU A 117 0.53 -11.72 -3.38
C GLU A 117 1.72 -10.80 -3.13
N LEU A 118 1.54 -9.86 -2.22
CA LEU A 118 2.53 -8.86 -1.86
C LEU A 118 3.54 -9.46 -0.87
N GLN A 119 4.82 -9.18 -1.08
CA GLN A 119 5.93 -9.68 -0.26
C GLN A 119 6.73 -8.55 0.38
N GLU A 120 6.90 -7.44 -0.34
CA GLU A 120 7.56 -6.23 0.15
C GLU A 120 6.79 -4.99 -0.30
N PHE A 121 6.64 -4.02 0.59
CA PHE A 121 6.01 -2.73 0.37
C PHE A 121 6.53 -1.75 1.42
N SER A 122 7.74 -1.25 1.18
CA SER A 122 8.43 -0.37 2.12
C SER A 122 9.39 0.58 1.42
N GLN A 123 9.81 1.62 2.14
CA GLN A 123 10.95 2.42 1.74
C GLN A 123 12.25 1.76 2.22
N THR A 124 13.23 1.63 1.35
CA THR A 124 14.54 1.06 1.68
C THR A 124 15.61 2.12 1.52
N PHE A 125 16.50 2.21 2.50
CA PHE A 125 17.59 3.18 2.53
C PHE A 125 18.91 2.48 2.24
N ALA A 126 19.52 2.81 1.11
CA ALA A 126 20.88 2.36 0.79
C ALA A 126 21.93 3.18 1.54
N THR A 127 21.61 4.45 1.81
CA THR A 127 22.37 5.35 2.71
C THR A 127 21.36 6.24 3.46
N PRO A 128 21.78 7.00 4.49
CA PRO A 128 20.86 7.92 5.19
C PRO A 128 20.16 8.94 4.28
N MET A 129 20.76 9.28 3.13
CA MET A 129 20.21 10.27 2.19
C MET A 129 19.69 9.67 0.89
N ASN A 130 19.91 8.37 0.64
CA ASN A 130 19.49 7.70 -0.58
C ASN A 130 18.52 6.56 -0.26
N SER A 131 17.29 6.72 -0.69
CA SER A 131 16.22 5.75 -0.47
C SER A 131 15.33 5.57 -1.68
N ARG A 132 14.63 4.44 -1.71
CA ARG A 132 13.68 4.07 -2.76
C ARG A 132 12.52 3.31 -2.16
N ALA A 133 11.34 3.46 -2.74
CA ALA A 133 10.24 2.52 -2.50
C ALA A 133 10.53 1.19 -3.20
N VAL A 134 10.16 0.10 -2.54
CA VAL A 134 10.24 -1.27 -3.06
C VAL A 134 8.87 -1.90 -2.94
N LEU A 135 8.35 -2.41 -4.06
CA LEU A 135 7.16 -3.24 -4.15
C LEU A 135 7.57 -4.57 -4.80
N GLN A 136 7.42 -5.67 -4.07
CA GLN A 136 7.70 -7.02 -4.59
C GLN A 136 6.54 -7.96 -4.30
N GLY A 137 6.36 -8.95 -5.16
CA GLY A 137 5.33 -9.94 -5.01
C GLY A 137 5.17 -10.82 -6.24
N THR A 138 4.04 -11.50 -6.32
CA THR A 138 3.67 -12.33 -7.47
C THR A 138 2.23 -12.02 -7.86
N ALA A 139 2.01 -11.78 -9.16
CA ALA A 139 0.68 -11.66 -9.72
C ALA A 139 0.31 -12.97 -10.41
N ALA A 140 -0.90 -13.46 -10.18
CA ALA A 140 -1.44 -14.64 -10.82
C ALA A 140 -2.86 -14.38 -11.33
N VAL A 141 -3.22 -14.94 -12.48
CA VAL A 141 -4.61 -15.06 -12.91
C VAL A 141 -5.05 -16.49 -12.61
N LEU A 142 -6.13 -16.62 -11.86
CA LEU A 142 -6.76 -17.89 -11.51
C LEU A 142 -8.13 -18.02 -12.16
N ASP A 143 -8.49 -19.23 -12.56
CA ASP A 143 -9.84 -19.55 -13.00
C ASP A 143 -10.82 -19.72 -11.82
N LEU A 144 -12.06 -20.11 -12.11
CA LEU A 144 -13.09 -20.40 -11.10
C LEU A 144 -12.73 -21.58 -10.17
N GLY A 145 -11.92 -22.53 -10.65
CA GLY A 145 -11.40 -23.66 -9.88
C GLY A 145 -10.19 -23.31 -9.01
N GLN A 146 -9.74 -22.06 -9.03
CA GLN A 146 -8.50 -21.59 -8.41
C GLN A 146 -7.23 -22.20 -9.02
N GLU A 147 -7.29 -22.67 -10.26
CA GLU A 147 -6.09 -23.09 -11.00
C GLU A 147 -5.38 -21.89 -11.60
N ILE A 148 -4.05 -21.87 -11.52
CA ILE A 148 -3.23 -20.78 -12.04
C ILE A 148 -3.20 -20.88 -13.58
N ILE A 149 -3.87 -19.93 -14.24
CA ILE A 149 -3.83 -19.76 -15.69
C ILE A 149 -2.48 -19.20 -16.11
N ALA A 150 -2.01 -18.18 -15.38
CA ALA A 150 -0.78 -17.46 -15.67
C ALA A 150 -0.22 -16.82 -14.40
N GLU A 151 1.10 -16.70 -14.33
CA GLU A 151 1.80 -16.06 -13.21
C GLU A 151 2.87 -15.11 -13.74
N GLN A 152 3.13 -14.04 -12.98
CA GLN A 152 4.11 -13.01 -13.29
C GLN A 152 4.78 -12.53 -11.99
N PRO A 153 6.12 -12.69 -11.84
CA PRO A 153 6.83 -12.11 -10.72
C PRO A 153 6.83 -10.57 -10.82
N ILE A 154 6.69 -9.91 -9.69
CA ILE A 154 6.62 -8.45 -9.57
C ILE A 154 7.82 -7.95 -8.77
N ALA A 155 8.58 -7.04 -9.37
CA ALA A 155 9.60 -6.25 -8.70
C ALA A 155 9.60 -4.83 -9.26
N VAL A 156 9.14 -3.88 -8.46
CA VAL A 156 9.11 -2.45 -8.80
C VAL A 156 9.89 -1.70 -7.74
N ALA A 157 10.75 -0.78 -8.20
CA ALA A 157 11.45 0.14 -7.32
C ALA A 157 11.36 1.56 -7.89
N GLN A 158 11.08 2.54 -7.03
CA GLN A 158 11.00 3.95 -7.40
C GLN A 158 11.87 4.78 -6.46
N PRO A 159 12.74 5.67 -6.96
CA PRO A 159 13.54 6.54 -6.09
C PRO A 159 12.64 7.45 -5.26
N ALA A 160 13.00 7.66 -3.99
CA ALA A 160 12.35 8.65 -3.15
C ALA A 160 13.08 10.00 -3.27
N ALA A 161 12.32 11.07 -3.49
CA ALA A 161 12.88 12.41 -3.65
C ALA A 161 13.44 13.00 -2.34
N SER A 162 12.97 12.50 -1.19
CA SER A 162 13.43 12.86 0.14
C SER A 162 13.61 11.62 1.01
N ALA A 163 14.54 11.68 1.95
CA ALA A 163 14.90 10.61 2.87
C ALA A 163 14.01 10.59 4.12
N ASP A 164 12.70 10.79 3.94
CA ASP A 164 11.69 10.88 4.99
C ASP A 164 10.40 10.12 4.60
N ALA A 165 9.43 10.08 5.52
CA ALA A 165 8.15 9.41 5.30
C ALA A 165 7.40 9.97 4.09
N SER A 166 7.43 11.29 3.90
CA SER A 166 6.75 11.99 2.80
C SER A 166 7.31 11.56 1.44
N GLY A 167 8.63 11.46 1.32
CA GLY A 167 9.32 10.94 0.13
C GLY A 167 9.06 9.44 -0.08
N GLY A 168 9.05 8.65 0.98
CA GLY A 168 8.71 7.23 0.96
C GLY A 168 7.30 6.95 0.45
N VAL A 169 6.31 7.65 0.99
CA VAL A 169 4.90 7.57 0.57
C VAL A 169 4.77 7.90 -0.90
N ARG A 170 5.32 9.03 -1.35
CA ARG A 170 5.26 9.43 -2.77
C ARG A 170 5.89 8.38 -3.69
N ALA A 171 7.03 7.82 -3.29
CA ALA A 171 7.68 6.76 -4.04
C ALA A 171 6.87 5.45 -4.04
N LEU A 172 6.21 5.08 -2.94
CA LEU A 172 5.36 3.88 -2.83
C LEU A 172 4.08 4.00 -3.68
N VAL A 173 3.47 5.19 -3.71
CA VAL A 173 2.34 5.48 -4.62
C VAL A 173 2.80 5.37 -6.07
N ALA A 174 3.93 5.99 -6.44
CA ALA A 174 4.48 5.86 -7.79
C ALA A 174 4.84 4.41 -8.18
N ALA A 175 5.34 3.61 -7.23
CA ALA A 175 5.63 2.19 -7.46
C ALA A 175 4.33 1.39 -7.70
N SER A 176 3.26 1.75 -7.01
CA SER A 176 1.92 1.17 -7.20
C SER A 176 1.33 1.53 -8.56
N GLU A 177 1.52 2.76 -9.02
CA GLU A 177 1.06 3.19 -10.35
C GLU A 177 1.82 2.50 -11.49
N GLU A 178 3.13 2.31 -11.32
CA GLU A 178 3.96 1.51 -12.22
C GLU A 178 3.52 0.03 -12.23
N LEU A 179 3.20 -0.54 -11.07
CA LEU A 179 2.61 -1.88 -10.99
C LEU A 179 1.31 -1.96 -11.81
N GLY A 180 0.40 -0.99 -11.64
CA GLY A 180 -0.85 -0.94 -12.42
C GLY A 180 -0.61 -0.95 -13.93
N ARG A 181 0.39 -0.21 -14.42
CA ARG A 181 0.81 -0.23 -15.83
C ARG A 181 1.33 -1.59 -16.27
N ARG A 182 2.21 -2.22 -15.49
CA ARG A 182 2.74 -3.56 -15.77
C ARG A 182 1.67 -4.63 -15.81
N LEU A 183 0.73 -4.60 -14.86
CA LEU A 183 -0.41 -5.52 -14.82
C LEU A 183 -1.32 -5.31 -16.04
N ALA A 184 -1.60 -4.07 -16.41
CA ALA A 184 -2.40 -3.75 -17.58
C ALA A 184 -1.76 -4.29 -18.87
N ASP A 185 -0.45 -4.11 -19.05
CA ASP A 185 0.29 -4.64 -20.20
C ASP A 185 0.29 -6.17 -20.23
N TRP A 186 0.49 -6.80 -19.07
CA TRP A 186 0.48 -8.25 -18.95
C TRP A 186 -0.89 -8.85 -19.27
N LEU A 187 -1.98 -8.27 -18.74
CA LEU A 187 -3.34 -8.71 -19.03
C LEU A 187 -3.67 -8.56 -20.52
N ARG A 188 -3.29 -7.45 -21.17
CA ARG A 188 -3.43 -7.28 -22.63
C ARG A 188 -2.70 -8.39 -23.40
N ALA A 189 -1.52 -8.80 -22.95
CA ALA A 189 -0.78 -9.88 -23.58
C ALA A 189 -1.48 -11.24 -23.40
N LEU A 190 -2.03 -11.51 -22.21
CA LEU A 190 -2.81 -12.72 -21.95
C LEU A 190 -4.09 -12.79 -22.80
N GLU A 191 -4.80 -11.67 -22.98
CA GLU A 191 -5.95 -11.57 -23.88
C GLU A 191 -5.60 -11.88 -25.33
N LYS A 192 -4.53 -11.25 -25.85
CA LYS A 192 -4.05 -11.49 -27.22
C LYS A 192 -3.66 -12.94 -27.45
N SER A 193 -3.11 -13.61 -26.44
CA SER A 193 -2.76 -15.03 -26.49
C SER A 193 -3.96 -15.98 -26.31
N GLY A 194 -5.16 -15.46 -26.03
CA GLY A 194 -6.36 -16.26 -25.80
C GLY A 194 -6.43 -16.95 -24.43
N ARG A 195 -5.47 -16.73 -23.54
CA ARG A 195 -5.42 -17.36 -22.20
C ARG A 195 -6.54 -16.89 -21.28
N LEU A 196 -7.09 -15.71 -21.51
CA LEU A 196 -8.24 -15.17 -20.76
C LEU A 196 -9.61 -15.57 -21.35
N ARG A 197 -9.65 -16.36 -22.44
CA ARG A 197 -10.93 -16.85 -23.00
C ARG A 197 -11.69 -17.78 -22.05
N ASN A 198 -10.96 -18.43 -21.14
CA ASN A 198 -11.53 -19.31 -20.12
C ASN A 198 -12.09 -18.54 -18.92
N CYS A 199 -12.10 -17.21 -18.95
CA CYS A 199 -12.75 -16.37 -17.95
C CYS A 199 -14.19 -16.09 -18.41
N PRO A 200 -15.19 -16.90 -18.00
CA PRO A 200 -16.55 -16.74 -18.47
C PRO A 200 -17.08 -15.34 -18.16
N SER A 201 -17.77 -14.73 -19.12
CA SER A 201 -18.59 -13.56 -18.86
C SER A 201 -19.89 -13.99 -18.18
N PRO A 202 -20.50 -13.16 -17.32
CA PRO A 202 -21.87 -13.43 -16.89
C PRO A 202 -22.79 -13.55 -18.11
N SER A 203 -23.63 -14.60 -18.15
CA SER A 203 -24.68 -14.70 -19.18
C SER A 203 -25.62 -13.50 -19.03
N ARG A 204 -25.95 -12.85 -20.17
CA ARG A 204 -27.07 -11.92 -20.23
C ARG A 204 -28.33 -12.75 -20.50
N ASP A 205 -28.98 -13.17 -19.42
CA ASP A 205 -30.37 -13.63 -19.46
C ASP A 205 -31.30 -12.49 -19.00
#